data_AF-A0A9X5C7U9-F1
#
_entry.id   AF-A0A9X5C7U9-F1
#
_cell.length_a   1.000
_cell.length_b   1.000
_cell.length_c   1.000
_cell.angle_alpha   90.00
_cell.angle_beta   90.00
_cell.angle_gamma   90.00
#
_symmetry.space_group_name_H-M   'P 1'
#
loop_
_entity.id
_entity.type
_entity.pdbx_description
1 polymer ?
#
loop_
_entity_poly.entity_id
_entity_poly.type
_entity_poly.pdbx_seq_one_letter_code
_entity_poly.pdbx_strand_id
1 'polypeptide(L)'
;RMDLDVEVSRLKLMKADHQSKQYRLEDQLLKHFPEEIEKHKGFIQGLETDMETLAAHPHPTDGFTGMEVRGDTLTDKENAGAALLDACKEVKGSEPVQVGSYRGFAMFVTFDAFQKEYMLQLKGRMTHRTALGADPRGNLTRIDNALSQMPQRLESVKVQLDNLYQQQAAAKEEVGKAFPYEEELRVKNARLVELDMELNMDSRGQSRPEAAISKRARPSVLEGLKRPIPPRSMEKKPRQQEQEAR
;
A
#
# COMPACT_ATOMS: atom_id res chain seq x y z
N ARG A 1 23.73 -27.44 -30.27
CA ARG A 1 23.69 -27.63 -28.80
C ARG A 1 23.58 -26.29 -28.10
N MET A 2 24.61 -25.42 -28.21
CA MET A 2 24.61 -24.08 -27.58
C MET A 2 23.33 -23.26 -27.86
N ASP A 3 22.85 -23.21 -29.10
CA ASP A 3 21.62 -22.46 -29.41
C ASP A 3 20.36 -23.06 -28.74
N LEU A 4 20.28 -24.39 -28.67
CA LEU A 4 19.17 -25.10 -28.00
C LEU A 4 19.21 -24.88 -26.48
N ASP A 5 20.40 -24.84 -25.88
CA ASP A 5 20.60 -24.52 -24.46
C ASP A 5 20.11 -23.11 -24.12
N VAL A 6 20.42 -22.13 -24.98
CA VAL A 6 19.99 -20.74 -24.83
C VAL A 6 18.46 -20.63 -24.93
N GLU A 7 17.85 -21.29 -25.92
CA GLU A 7 16.39 -21.30 -26.09
C GLU A 7 15.66 -21.96 -24.92
N VAL A 8 16.12 -23.13 -24.46
CA VAL A 8 15.54 -23.83 -23.31
C VAL A 8 15.68 -22.99 -22.03
N SER A 9 16.82 -22.33 -21.84
CA SER A 9 17.04 -21.44 -20.69
C SER A 9 16.10 -20.23 -20.71
N ARG A 10 15.91 -19.61 -21.88
CA ARG A 10 14.94 -18.52 -22.07
C ARG A 10 13.51 -18.98 -21.77
N LEU A 11 13.09 -20.12 -22.31
CA LEU A 11 11.75 -20.66 -22.07
C LEU A 11 11.50 -21.02 -20.60
N LYS A 12 12.52 -21.55 -19.89
CA LYS A 12 12.45 -21.79 -18.44
C LYS A 12 12.31 -20.50 -17.64
N LEU A 13 13.02 -19.43 -18.02
CA LEU A 13 12.88 -18.12 -17.40
C LEU A 13 11.47 -17.56 -17.60
N MET A 14 10.93 -17.64 -18.82
CA MET A 14 9.56 -17.22 -19.13
C MET A 14 8.52 -18.02 -18.33
N LYS A 15 8.72 -19.33 -18.14
CA LYS A 15 7.86 -20.16 -17.31
C LYS A 15 7.91 -19.77 -15.83
N ALA A 16 9.10 -19.48 -15.31
CA ALA A 16 9.27 -19.00 -13.93
C ALA A 16 8.60 -17.65 -13.70
N ASP A 17 8.68 -16.72 -14.67
CA ASP A 17 7.99 -15.44 -14.63
C ASP A 17 6.46 -15.63 -14.67
N HIS A 18 5.96 -16.48 -15.58
CA HIS A 18 4.54 -16.85 -15.63
C HIS A 18 4.04 -17.41 -14.30
N GLN A 19 4.78 -18.36 -13.70
CA GLN A 19 4.43 -18.94 -12.42
C GLN A 19 4.43 -17.90 -11.29
N SER A 20 5.39 -16.97 -11.29
CA SER A 20 5.42 -15.86 -10.34
C SER A 20 4.23 -14.92 -10.50
N LYS A 21 3.83 -14.63 -11.75
CA LYS A 21 2.61 -13.86 -12.06
C LYS A 21 1.37 -14.56 -11.54
N GLN A 22 1.25 -15.87 -11.71
CA GLN A 22 0.11 -16.66 -11.20
C GLN A 22 -0.01 -16.54 -9.68
N TYR A 23 1.08 -16.77 -8.93
CA TYR A 23 1.05 -16.63 -7.48
C TYR A 23 0.68 -15.22 -7.01
N ARG A 24 1.17 -14.18 -7.70
CA ARG A 24 0.81 -12.80 -7.39
C ARG A 24 -0.68 -12.55 -7.61
N LEU A 25 -1.25 -13.04 -8.72
CA LEU A 25 -2.66 -12.87 -9.00
C LEU A 25 -3.54 -13.64 -7.99
N GLU A 26 -3.14 -14.85 -7.61
CA GLU A 26 -3.82 -15.61 -6.55
C GLU A 26 -3.84 -14.85 -5.22
N ASP A 27 -2.70 -14.31 -4.78
CA ASP A 27 -2.63 -13.50 -3.55
C ASP A 27 -3.47 -12.22 -3.66
N GLN A 28 -3.44 -11.54 -4.81
CA GLN A 28 -4.28 -10.37 -5.06
C GLN A 28 -5.78 -10.69 -4.98
N LEU A 29 -6.22 -11.81 -5.56
CA LEU A 29 -7.62 -12.24 -5.52
C LEU A 29 -8.09 -12.62 -4.13
N LEU A 30 -7.21 -13.22 -3.32
CA LEU A 30 -7.55 -13.70 -1.98
C LEU A 30 -7.53 -12.59 -0.93
N LYS A 31 -6.59 -11.64 -1.02
CA LYS A 31 -6.38 -10.62 0.03
C LYS A 31 -6.67 -9.22 -0.48
N HIS A 32 -5.94 -8.79 -1.51
CA HIS A 32 -5.90 -7.39 -1.90
C HIS A 32 -7.24 -6.86 -2.44
N PHE A 33 -7.85 -7.56 -3.40
CA PHE A 33 -9.11 -7.09 -3.99
C PHE A 33 -10.26 -7.05 -2.96
N PRO A 34 -10.51 -8.09 -2.15
CA PRO A 34 -11.53 -8.02 -1.11
C PRO A 34 -11.33 -6.87 -0.13
N GLU A 35 -10.11 -6.67 0.37
CA GLU A 35 -9.78 -5.59 1.32
C GLU A 35 -10.01 -4.20 0.70
N GLU A 36 -9.53 -3.96 -0.52
CA GLU A 36 -9.72 -2.65 -1.16
C GLU A 36 -11.18 -2.42 -1.55
N ILE A 37 -11.92 -3.44 -1.99
CA ILE A 37 -13.36 -3.32 -2.26
C ILE A 37 -14.13 -2.92 -1.00
N GLU A 38 -13.89 -3.59 0.12
CA GLU A 38 -14.56 -3.29 1.39
C GLU A 38 -14.26 -1.87 1.87
N LYS A 39 -13.00 -1.45 1.77
CA LYS A 39 -12.55 -0.09 2.08
C LYS A 39 -13.25 0.97 1.23
N HIS A 40 -13.33 0.78 -0.09
CA HIS A 40 -14.00 1.73 -0.98
C HIS A 40 -15.51 1.77 -0.74
N LYS A 41 -16.14 0.64 -0.43
CA LYS A 41 -17.55 0.61 0.02
C LYS A 41 -17.75 1.39 1.32
N GLY A 42 -16.85 1.24 2.28
CA GLY A 42 -16.85 2.02 3.51
C GLY A 42 -16.72 3.53 3.24
N PHE A 43 -15.86 3.93 2.30
CA PHE A 43 -15.74 5.34 1.90
C PHE A 43 -17.01 5.88 1.25
N ILE A 44 -17.68 5.11 0.40
CA ILE A 44 -18.97 5.48 -0.20
C ILE A 44 -20.01 5.71 0.90
N GLN A 45 -20.18 4.75 1.81
CA GLN A 45 -21.14 4.86 2.92
C GLN A 45 -20.83 6.06 3.83
N GLY A 46 -19.55 6.29 4.13
CA GLY A 46 -19.10 7.42 4.94
C GLY A 46 -19.42 8.75 4.26
N LEU A 47 -19.11 8.89 2.97
CA LEU A 47 -19.41 10.10 2.20
C LEU A 47 -20.92 10.34 2.06
N GLU A 48 -21.72 9.29 1.84
CA GLU A 48 -23.19 9.40 1.78
C GLU A 48 -23.76 9.88 3.12
N THR A 49 -23.29 9.34 4.24
CA THR A 49 -23.68 9.78 5.60
C THR A 49 -23.28 11.24 5.86
N ASP A 50 -22.09 11.65 5.43
CA ASP A 50 -21.63 13.03 5.60
C ASP A 50 -22.43 14.00 4.72
N MET A 51 -22.81 13.58 3.51
CA MET A 51 -23.71 14.35 2.64
C MET A 51 -25.09 14.53 3.25
N GLU A 52 -25.65 13.50 3.89
CA GLU A 52 -26.90 13.61 4.66
C GLU A 52 -26.75 14.60 5.82
N THR A 53 -25.63 14.54 6.55
CA THR A 53 -25.31 15.49 7.63
C THR A 53 -25.25 16.92 7.10
N LEU A 54 -24.61 17.13 5.95
CA LEU A 54 -24.52 18.44 5.30
C LEU A 54 -25.88 18.96 4.81
N ALA A 55 -26.74 18.06 4.31
CA ALA A 55 -28.09 18.38 3.87
C ALA A 55 -29.01 18.76 5.05
N ALA A 56 -28.84 18.13 6.22
CA ALA A 56 -29.54 18.49 7.45
C ALA A 56 -29.12 19.86 8.01
N HIS A 57 -27.96 20.38 7.61
CA HIS A 57 -27.45 21.69 7.99
C HIS A 57 -27.23 22.58 6.76
N PRO A 58 -28.30 22.98 6.04
CA PRO A 58 -28.19 23.73 4.78
C PRO A 58 -27.51 25.09 4.99
N HIS A 59 -26.84 25.59 3.94
CA HIS A 59 -26.31 26.95 3.96
C HIS A 59 -27.44 27.93 3.58
N PRO A 60 -27.74 28.95 4.40
CA PRO A 60 -28.77 29.93 4.08
C PRO A 60 -28.36 30.78 2.86
N THR A 61 -29.30 31.02 1.96
CA THR A 61 -29.04 31.72 0.68
C THR A 61 -28.51 33.15 0.85
N ASP A 62 -29.00 33.87 1.86
CA ASP A 62 -28.64 35.28 2.11
C ASP A 62 -27.92 35.47 3.46
N GLY A 63 -27.31 34.42 4.01
CA GLY A 63 -26.83 34.45 5.40
C GLY A 63 -25.52 33.71 5.66
N PHE A 64 -25.21 33.58 6.94
CA PHE A 64 -24.21 32.67 7.48
C PHE A 64 -24.94 31.69 8.38
N THR A 65 -24.64 30.40 8.25
CA THR A 65 -25.31 29.38 9.10
C THR A 65 -24.89 29.49 10.58
N GLY A 66 -23.83 30.24 10.85
CA GLY A 66 -23.19 30.27 12.14
C GLY A 66 -22.07 29.24 12.25
N MET A 67 -21.11 29.51 13.12
CA MET A 67 -20.00 28.62 13.44
C MET A 67 -19.75 28.69 14.93
N GLU A 68 -19.45 27.55 15.53
CA GLU A 68 -18.97 27.51 16.90
C GLU A 68 -17.45 27.48 16.87
N VAL A 69 -16.81 28.39 17.61
CA VAL A 69 -15.36 28.41 17.80
C VAL A 69 -15.08 28.57 19.28
N ARG A 70 -14.34 27.63 19.87
CA ARG A 70 -14.00 27.62 21.30
C ARG A 70 -15.20 27.74 22.26
N GLY A 71 -16.37 27.27 21.84
CA GLY A 71 -17.62 27.36 22.60
C GLY A 71 -18.43 28.63 22.36
N ASP A 72 -17.89 29.60 21.62
CA ASP A 72 -18.63 30.81 21.21
C ASP A 72 -19.39 30.54 19.91
N THR A 73 -20.70 30.83 19.92
CA THR A 73 -21.55 30.74 18.72
C THR A 73 -21.50 32.06 17.95
N LEU A 74 -20.89 32.03 16.76
CA LEU A 74 -20.64 33.20 15.94
C LEU A 74 -21.56 33.19 14.73
N THR A 75 -22.39 34.22 14.58
CA THR A 75 -23.36 34.36 13.48
C THR A 75 -22.93 35.37 12.41
N ASP A 76 -21.84 36.10 12.65
CA ASP A 76 -21.22 37.01 11.67
C ASP A 76 -20.02 36.34 10.99
N LYS A 77 -19.93 36.49 9.65
CA LYS A 77 -18.90 35.83 8.84
C LYS A 77 -17.49 36.31 9.17
N GLU A 78 -17.33 37.61 9.39
CA GLU A 78 -16.02 38.20 9.65
C GLU A 78 -15.54 37.83 11.05
N ASN A 79 -16.42 37.90 12.04
CA ASN A 79 -16.11 37.49 13.41
C ASN A 79 -15.82 35.98 13.50
N ALA A 80 -16.58 35.13 12.81
CA ALA A 80 -16.34 33.68 12.76
C ALA A 80 -14.98 33.34 12.15
N GLY A 81 -14.63 33.96 11.02
CA GLY A 81 -13.34 33.76 10.38
C GLY A 81 -12.17 34.25 11.25
N ALA A 82 -12.33 35.40 11.92
CA ALA A 82 -11.31 35.95 12.81
C ALA A 82 -11.10 35.06 14.03
N ALA A 83 -12.19 34.64 14.69
CA ALA A 83 -12.13 33.71 15.82
C ALA A 83 -11.50 32.37 15.42
N LEU A 84 -11.80 31.84 14.23
CA LEU A 84 -11.16 30.61 13.73
C LEU A 84 -9.65 30.80 13.55
N LEU A 85 -9.20 31.93 13.00
CA LEU A 85 -7.77 32.20 12.84
C LEU A 85 -7.06 32.38 14.18
N ASP A 86 -7.69 33.05 15.13
CA ASP A 86 -7.19 33.16 16.50
C ASP A 86 -7.16 31.77 17.17
N ALA A 87 -8.16 30.94 16.92
CA ALA A 87 -8.21 29.55 17.34
C ALA A 87 -6.98 28.76 16.87
N CYS A 88 -6.60 28.94 15.60
CA CYS A 88 -5.47 28.27 14.98
C CYS A 88 -4.13 28.65 15.62
N LYS A 89 -3.92 29.91 16.05
CA LYS A 89 -2.63 30.38 16.60
C LYS A 89 -2.15 29.63 17.84
N GLU A 90 -3.07 28.99 18.57
CA GLU A 90 -2.75 28.16 19.74
C GLU A 90 -2.29 26.75 19.35
N VAL A 91 -2.57 26.31 18.13
CA VAL A 91 -2.17 25.01 17.60
C VAL A 91 -0.75 25.09 17.04
N LYS A 92 0.21 24.50 17.73
CA LYS A 92 1.64 24.58 17.33
C LYS A 92 2.21 23.28 16.77
N GLY A 93 1.39 22.23 16.67
CA GLY A 93 1.83 20.90 16.31
C GLY A 93 0.98 20.23 15.25
N SER A 94 1.41 19.04 14.85
CA SER A 94 0.73 18.16 13.92
C SER A 94 -0.44 17.39 14.55
N GLU A 95 -0.60 17.44 15.87
CA GLU A 95 -1.70 16.82 16.58
C GLU A 95 -3.01 17.59 16.33
N PRO A 96 -4.10 16.91 15.89
CA PRO A 96 -5.38 17.58 15.65
C PRO A 96 -6.00 18.10 16.94
N VAL A 97 -6.13 19.41 17.06
CA VAL A 97 -6.80 20.08 18.19
C VAL A 97 -8.20 20.48 17.77
N GLN A 98 -9.21 20.12 18.57
CA GLN A 98 -10.59 20.55 18.30
C GLN A 98 -10.73 22.04 18.56
N VAL A 99 -11.25 22.77 17.56
CA VAL A 99 -11.43 24.23 17.64
C VAL A 99 -12.88 24.66 17.65
N GLY A 100 -13.82 23.77 17.29
CA GLY A 100 -15.25 24.09 17.28
C GLY A 100 -16.08 23.18 16.39
N SER A 101 -17.18 23.72 15.86
CA SER A 101 -18.11 23.00 14.98
C SER A 101 -18.66 23.88 13.86
N TYR A 102 -18.90 23.30 12.68
CA TYR A 102 -19.48 23.99 11.53
C TYR A 102 -20.33 23.04 10.69
N ARG A 103 -21.58 23.44 10.39
CA ARG A 103 -22.53 22.67 9.56
C ARG A 103 -22.69 21.19 9.95
N GLY A 104 -22.68 20.90 11.25
CA GLY A 104 -22.79 19.54 11.78
C GLY A 104 -21.49 18.75 11.85
N PHE A 105 -20.35 19.35 11.45
CA PHE A 105 -19.04 18.72 11.53
C PHE A 105 -18.21 19.30 12.67
N ALA A 106 -17.51 18.41 13.40
CA ALA A 106 -16.52 18.84 14.37
C ALA A 106 -15.25 19.32 13.64
N MET A 107 -14.78 20.52 13.99
CA MET A 107 -13.60 21.13 13.39
C MET A 107 -12.36 20.85 14.22
N PHE A 108 -11.33 20.34 13.57
CA PHE A 108 -10.00 20.13 14.14
C PHE A 108 -8.97 20.88 13.31
N VAL A 109 -7.95 21.44 13.95
CA VAL A 109 -6.86 22.13 13.27
C VAL A 109 -5.55 21.41 13.58
N THR A 110 -4.71 21.30 12.57
CA THR A 110 -3.30 20.87 12.67
C THR A 110 -2.42 21.93 12.04
N PHE A 111 -1.21 22.12 12.56
CA PHE A 111 -0.20 22.97 11.95
C PHE A 111 0.83 22.11 11.20
N ASP A 112 0.95 22.32 9.89
CA ASP A 112 2.03 21.74 9.09
C ASP A 112 3.26 22.65 9.18
N ALA A 113 4.24 22.23 9.98
CA ALA A 113 5.48 23.00 10.17
C ALA A 113 6.35 23.08 8.91
N PHE A 114 6.23 22.13 7.98
CA PHE A 114 7.00 22.10 6.74
C PHE A 114 6.45 23.13 5.75
N GLN A 115 5.13 23.12 5.56
CA GLN A 115 4.44 24.07 4.67
C GLN A 115 4.13 25.41 5.33
N LYS A 116 4.28 25.50 6.65
CA LYS A 116 3.94 26.67 7.49
C LYS A 116 2.48 27.10 7.32
N GLU A 117 1.58 26.14 7.20
CA GLU A 117 0.15 26.38 7.00
C GLU A 117 -0.71 25.63 8.04
N TYR A 118 -1.88 26.17 8.31
CA TYR A 118 -2.89 25.51 9.13
C TYR A 118 -3.80 24.68 8.24
N MET A 119 -4.01 23.43 8.61
CA MET A 119 -4.94 22.53 7.95
C MET A 119 -6.16 22.33 8.85
N LEU A 120 -7.32 22.73 8.36
CA LEU A 120 -8.60 22.42 8.97
C LEU A 120 -9.07 21.04 8.54
N GLN A 121 -9.59 20.28 9.49
CA GLN A 121 -10.20 18.97 9.30
C GLN A 121 -11.63 19.00 9.84
N LEU A 122 -12.61 18.86 8.96
CA LEU A 122 -14.02 18.67 9.31
C LEU A 122 -14.25 17.16 9.45
N LYS A 123 -14.50 16.71 10.68
CA LYS A 123 -14.70 15.28 10.98
C LYS A 123 -16.19 14.95 11.03
N GLY A 124 -16.59 14.02 10.17
CA GLY A 124 -17.83 13.26 10.22
C GLY A 124 -17.50 11.76 10.23
N ARG A 125 -18.19 10.95 9.42
CA ARG A 125 -17.77 9.58 9.10
C ARG A 125 -16.48 9.58 8.28
N MET A 126 -16.30 10.57 7.42
CA MET A 126 -15.08 10.86 6.70
C MET A 126 -14.42 12.14 7.24
N THR A 127 -13.19 12.37 6.83
CA THR A 127 -12.48 13.62 7.12
C THR A 127 -12.38 14.46 5.85
N HIS A 128 -12.85 15.70 5.92
CA HIS A 128 -12.71 16.69 4.85
C HIS A 128 -11.67 17.71 5.27
N ARG A 129 -10.71 18.00 4.39
CA ARG A 129 -9.55 18.83 4.71
C ARG A 129 -9.50 20.07 3.83
N THR A 130 -9.11 21.19 4.41
CA THR A 130 -8.79 22.42 3.67
C THR A 130 -7.67 23.18 4.35
N ALA A 131 -6.77 23.77 3.55
CA ALA A 131 -5.79 24.70 4.05
C ALA A 131 -6.47 26.04 4.42
N LEU A 132 -6.03 26.63 5.53
CA LEU A 132 -6.44 27.95 5.98
C LEU A 132 -5.39 28.98 5.59
N GLY A 133 -5.83 30.05 4.93
CA GLY A 133 -5.01 31.21 4.61
C GLY A 133 -5.17 32.33 5.64
N ALA A 134 -4.57 33.50 5.37
CA ALA A 134 -4.63 34.65 6.28
C ALA A 134 -5.96 35.42 6.25
N ASP A 135 -6.80 35.22 5.23
CA ASP A 135 -8.07 35.92 5.06
C ASP A 135 -9.22 35.21 5.81
N PRO A 136 -9.84 35.86 6.83
CA PRO A 136 -10.97 35.32 7.60
C PRO A 136 -12.13 34.86 6.72
N ARG A 137 -12.57 35.70 5.77
CA ARG A 137 -13.76 35.42 4.95
C ARG A 137 -13.45 34.37 3.90
N GLY A 138 -12.30 34.47 3.25
CA GLY A 138 -11.82 33.48 2.29
C GLY A 138 -11.70 32.08 2.89
N ASN A 139 -11.36 31.95 4.18
CA ASN A 139 -11.34 30.66 4.85
C ASN A 139 -12.73 30.01 4.94
N LEU A 140 -13.77 30.78 5.28
CA LEU A 140 -15.14 30.25 5.28
C LEU A 140 -15.55 29.75 3.88
N THR A 141 -15.22 30.50 2.84
CA THR A 141 -15.46 30.06 1.45
C THR A 141 -14.69 28.78 1.11
N ARG A 142 -13.42 28.64 1.55
CA ARG A 142 -12.64 27.40 1.35
C ARG A 142 -13.27 26.20 2.07
N ILE A 143 -13.79 26.40 3.28
CA ILE A 143 -14.49 25.38 4.07
C ILE A 143 -15.76 24.94 3.34
N ASP A 144 -16.59 25.89 2.89
CA ASP A 144 -17.81 25.58 2.13
C ASP A 144 -17.49 24.85 0.82
N ASN A 145 -16.42 25.26 0.11
CA ASN A 145 -15.94 24.58 -1.09
C ASN A 145 -15.42 23.16 -0.82
N ALA A 146 -14.81 22.92 0.34
CA ALA A 146 -14.35 21.57 0.71
C ALA A 146 -15.53 20.63 0.99
N LEU A 147 -16.61 21.15 1.59
CA LEU A 147 -17.84 20.42 1.83
C LEU A 147 -18.66 20.21 0.54
N SER A 148 -18.67 21.19 -0.38
CA SER A 148 -19.40 21.07 -1.65
C SER A 148 -18.78 20.09 -2.65
N GLN A 149 -17.51 19.69 -2.45
CA GLN A 149 -16.82 18.69 -3.27
C GLN A 149 -17.19 17.23 -2.94
N MET A 150 -17.99 16.97 -1.90
CA MET A 150 -18.36 15.60 -1.51
C MET A 150 -19.00 14.78 -2.64
N PRO A 151 -19.95 15.31 -3.46
CA PRO A 151 -20.57 14.54 -4.54
C PRO A 151 -19.55 14.12 -5.61
N GLN A 152 -18.62 15.01 -5.97
CA GLN A 152 -17.56 14.69 -6.92
C GLN A 152 -16.60 13.63 -6.37
N ARG A 153 -16.27 13.71 -5.08
CA ARG A 153 -15.45 12.70 -4.41
C ARG A 153 -16.16 11.34 -4.36
N LEU A 154 -17.46 11.33 -4.05
CA LEU A 154 -18.27 10.12 -4.04
C LEU A 154 -18.26 9.42 -5.41
N GLU A 155 -18.46 10.19 -6.49
CA GLU A 155 -18.41 9.65 -7.85
C GLU A 155 -17.03 9.09 -8.19
N SER A 156 -15.96 9.79 -7.83
CA SER A 156 -14.59 9.30 -8.02
C SER A 156 -14.35 7.97 -7.32
N VAL A 157 -14.80 7.81 -6.06
CA VAL A 157 -14.68 6.55 -5.32
C VAL A 157 -15.54 5.45 -5.95
N LYS A 158 -16.73 5.76 -6.46
CA LYS A 158 -17.58 4.80 -7.19
C LYS A 158 -16.90 4.29 -8.46
N VAL A 159 -16.28 5.17 -9.24
CA VAL A 159 -15.48 4.80 -10.43
C VAL A 159 -14.28 3.95 -10.04
N GLN A 160 -13.57 4.28 -8.95
CA GLN A 160 -12.45 3.46 -8.45
C GLN A 160 -12.91 2.06 -8.04
N LEU A 161 -14.07 1.95 -7.38
CA LEU A 161 -14.66 0.68 -6.99
C LEU A 161 -15.03 -0.18 -8.22
N ASP A 162 -15.63 0.42 -9.24
CA ASP A 162 -15.96 -0.29 -10.48
C ASP A 162 -14.69 -0.80 -11.20
N ASN A 163 -13.66 0.05 -11.28
CA ASN A 163 -12.36 -0.34 -11.82
C ASN A 163 -11.74 -1.52 -11.05
N LEU A 164 -11.84 -1.54 -9.71
CA LEU A 164 -11.38 -2.68 -8.89
C LEU A 164 -12.14 -3.97 -9.22
N TYR A 165 -13.46 -3.88 -9.44
CA TYR A 165 -14.25 -5.05 -9.85
C TYR A 165 -13.84 -5.57 -11.23
N GLN A 166 -13.61 -4.68 -12.19
CA GLN A 166 -13.13 -5.06 -13.52
C GLN A 166 -11.73 -5.70 -13.46
N GLN A 167 -10.81 -5.13 -12.68
CA GLN A 167 -9.49 -5.70 -12.46
C GLN A 167 -9.55 -7.07 -11.77
N GLN A 168 -10.43 -7.24 -10.78
CA GLN A 168 -10.65 -8.53 -10.14
C GLN A 168 -11.17 -9.57 -11.15
N ALA A 169 -12.12 -9.20 -12.01
CA ALA A 169 -12.64 -10.08 -13.05
C ALA A 169 -11.54 -10.50 -14.03
N ALA A 170 -10.75 -9.55 -14.53
CA ALA A 170 -9.62 -9.83 -15.41
C ALA A 170 -8.56 -10.71 -14.72
N ALA A 171 -8.25 -10.47 -13.45
CA ALA A 171 -7.32 -11.30 -12.68
C ALA A 171 -7.84 -12.73 -12.50
N LYS A 172 -9.16 -12.92 -12.27
CA LYS A 172 -9.79 -14.24 -12.19
C LYS A 172 -9.71 -15.01 -13.51
N GLU A 173 -9.86 -14.33 -14.64
CA GLU A 173 -9.71 -14.95 -15.95
C GLU A 173 -8.26 -15.33 -16.27
N GLU A 174 -7.30 -14.50 -15.86
CA GLU A 174 -5.87 -14.74 -16.07
C GLU A 174 -5.27 -15.82 -15.15
N VAL A 175 -5.84 -15.99 -13.96
CA VAL A 175 -5.45 -17.04 -13.01
C VAL A 175 -5.77 -18.41 -13.57
N GLY A 176 -4.82 -19.33 -13.43
CA GLY A 176 -4.94 -20.70 -13.91
C GLY A 176 -4.66 -20.88 -15.40
N LYS A 177 -4.43 -19.81 -16.17
CA LYS A 177 -4.00 -19.95 -17.58
C LYS A 177 -2.66 -20.69 -17.66
N ALA A 178 -2.60 -21.72 -18.50
CA ALA A 178 -1.38 -22.48 -18.73
C ALA A 178 -0.31 -21.60 -19.40
N PHE A 179 0.97 -21.94 -19.17
CA PHE A 179 2.08 -21.26 -19.84
C PHE A 179 2.00 -21.50 -21.37
N PRO A 180 1.93 -20.45 -22.20
CA PRO A 180 1.67 -20.62 -23.64
C PRO A 180 2.70 -21.47 -24.39
N TYR A 181 3.96 -21.46 -23.95
CA TYR A 181 5.06 -22.20 -24.57
C TYR A 181 5.41 -23.50 -23.83
N GLU A 182 4.48 -24.04 -23.04
CA GLU A 182 4.72 -25.26 -22.25
C GLU A 182 5.11 -26.44 -23.15
N GLU A 183 4.41 -26.64 -24.27
CA GLU A 183 4.69 -27.74 -25.19
C GLU A 183 6.02 -27.53 -25.95
N GLU A 184 6.30 -26.30 -26.38
CA GLU A 184 7.58 -25.96 -27.02
C GLU A 184 8.76 -26.19 -26.08
N LEU A 185 8.62 -25.75 -24.83
CA LEU A 185 9.61 -26.00 -23.77
C LEU A 185 9.77 -27.50 -23.53
N ARG A 186 8.69 -28.28 -23.52
CA ARG A 186 8.72 -29.74 -23.32
C ARG A 186 9.51 -30.43 -24.43
N VAL A 187 9.19 -30.14 -25.69
CA VAL A 187 9.84 -30.74 -26.86
C VAL A 187 11.32 -30.35 -26.94
N LYS A 188 11.65 -29.06 -26.79
CA LYS A 188 13.05 -28.60 -26.85
C LYS A 188 13.89 -29.12 -25.70
N ASN A 189 13.32 -29.19 -24.50
CA ASN A 189 14.00 -29.77 -23.34
C ASN A 189 14.21 -31.28 -23.49
N ALA A 190 13.25 -32.03 -24.07
CA ALA A 190 13.43 -33.45 -24.36
C ALA A 190 14.57 -33.70 -25.36
N ARG A 191 14.60 -32.95 -26.47
CA ARG A 191 15.67 -33.02 -27.48
C ARG A 191 17.05 -32.67 -26.90
N LEU A 192 17.10 -31.70 -25.98
CA LEU A 192 18.34 -31.33 -25.30
C LEU A 192 18.84 -32.48 -24.41
N VAL A 193 17.93 -33.12 -23.66
CA VAL A 193 18.25 -34.30 -22.84
C VAL A 193 18.72 -35.48 -23.70
N GLU A 194 18.07 -35.74 -24.84
CA GLU A 194 18.50 -36.78 -25.80
C GLU A 194 19.92 -36.51 -26.31
N LEU A 195 20.22 -35.28 -26.74
CA LEU A 195 21.54 -34.89 -27.22
C LEU A 195 22.61 -34.99 -26.11
N ASP A 196 22.25 -34.66 -24.87
CA ASP A 196 23.13 -34.84 -23.71
C ASP A 196 23.38 -36.34 -23.42
N MET A 197 22.41 -37.22 -23.66
CA MET A 197 22.58 -38.67 -23.48
C MET A 197 23.46 -39.29 -24.56
N GLU A 198 23.27 -38.93 -25.84
CA GLU A 198 24.10 -39.40 -26.96
C GLU A 198 25.58 -39.03 -26.78
N LEU A 199 25.85 -37.77 -26.42
CA LEU A 199 27.22 -37.31 -26.17
C LEU A 199 27.86 -37.98 -24.95
N ASN A 200 27.07 -38.30 -23.92
CA ASN A 200 27.54 -39.06 -22.76
C ASN A 200 27.79 -40.55 -23.06
N MET A 201 27.25 -41.09 -24.16
CA MET A 201 27.55 -42.45 -24.62
C MET A 201 28.81 -42.49 -25.49
N ASP A 202 29.01 -41.52 -26.39
CA ASP A 202 30.21 -41.43 -27.24
C ASP A 202 31.48 -41.04 -26.46
N SER A 203 31.34 -40.32 -25.35
CA SER A 203 32.46 -40.01 -24.44
C SER A 203 32.93 -41.19 -23.58
N ARG A 204 32.20 -42.33 -23.57
CA ARG A 204 32.68 -43.57 -22.92
C ARG A 204 33.84 -44.24 -23.66
N GLY A 205 34.24 -43.74 -24.83
CA GLY A 205 35.44 -44.19 -25.54
C GLY A 205 36.75 -43.53 -25.09
N GLN A 206 36.70 -42.38 -24.40
CA GLN A 206 37.91 -41.68 -23.95
C GLN A 206 37.66 -40.89 -22.65
N SER A 207 37.73 -41.58 -21.51
CA SER A 207 38.28 -40.99 -20.28
C SER A 207 38.48 -42.07 -19.21
N ARG A 208 39.73 -42.11 -18.71
CA ARG A 208 40.14 -42.78 -17.46
C ARG A 208 39.24 -42.33 -16.29
N PRO A 209 39.10 -43.16 -15.25
CA PRO A 209 38.25 -42.84 -14.11
C PRO A 209 38.92 -41.72 -13.28
N GLU A 210 38.41 -40.50 -13.40
CA GLU A 210 38.67 -39.47 -12.40
C GLU A 210 37.69 -39.64 -11.23
N ALA A 211 38.29 -39.57 -10.05
CA ALA A 211 37.72 -39.88 -8.76
C ALA A 211 36.37 -39.24 -8.49
N ALA A 212 35.55 -39.99 -7.77
CA ALA A 212 34.34 -39.54 -7.11
C ALA A 212 34.56 -38.24 -6.34
N ILE A 213 34.04 -37.13 -6.87
CA ILE A 213 33.70 -35.97 -6.06
C ILE A 213 32.26 -36.19 -5.60
N SER A 214 32.17 -36.74 -4.39
CA SER A 214 30.95 -36.90 -3.62
C SER A 214 30.06 -35.67 -3.73
N LYS A 215 28.82 -35.92 -4.17
CA LYS A 215 27.68 -35.03 -4.03
C LYS A 215 27.61 -34.51 -2.58
N ARG A 216 28.13 -33.31 -2.31
CA ARG A 216 27.60 -32.49 -1.22
C ARG A 216 26.29 -31.90 -1.72
N ALA A 217 25.21 -32.62 -1.46
CA ALA A 217 23.87 -32.06 -1.47
C ALA A 217 23.89 -30.82 -0.57
N ARG A 218 23.64 -29.64 -1.16
CA ARG A 218 23.30 -28.46 -0.37
C ARG A 218 21.98 -28.79 0.34
N PRO A 219 21.91 -28.78 1.68
CA PRO A 219 20.68 -29.12 2.38
C PRO A 219 19.61 -28.07 2.07
N SER A 220 18.39 -28.55 1.84
CA SER A 220 17.19 -27.73 1.64
C SER A 220 16.91 -26.90 2.90
N VAL A 221 16.56 -25.63 2.71
CA VAL A 221 16.24 -24.68 3.80
C VAL A 221 15.09 -25.17 4.69
N LEU A 222 14.22 -26.04 4.16
CA LEU A 222 13.10 -26.66 4.88
C LEU A 222 13.54 -27.68 5.95
N GLU A 223 14.75 -28.23 5.85
CA GLU A 223 15.26 -29.23 6.80
C GLU A 223 15.95 -28.58 8.02
N GLY A 224 16.35 -27.30 7.91
CA GLY A 224 16.93 -26.52 9.00
C GLY A 224 15.92 -26.06 10.06
N LEU A 225 14.65 -25.93 9.68
CA LEU A 225 13.56 -25.46 10.56
C LEU A 225 12.96 -26.55 11.47
N LYS A 226 13.32 -27.83 11.28
CA LYS A 226 12.84 -28.96 12.11
C LYS A 226 13.82 -29.41 13.19
N ARG A 227 15.00 -28.77 13.32
CA ARG A 227 15.95 -29.11 14.39
C ARG A 227 15.62 -28.33 15.67
N PRO A 228 15.48 -28.99 16.83
CA PRO A 228 15.32 -28.30 18.11
C PRO A 228 16.56 -27.45 18.39
N ILE A 229 16.33 -26.23 18.89
CA ILE A 229 17.39 -25.28 19.27
C ILE A 229 18.19 -25.90 20.44
N PRO A 230 19.51 -26.11 20.32
CA PRO A 230 20.33 -26.57 21.44
C PRO A 230 20.52 -25.44 22.48
N PRO A 231 20.63 -25.77 23.78
CA PRO A 231 20.69 -24.79 24.85
C PRO A 231 22.00 -24.00 24.81
N ARG A 232 21.91 -22.68 25.05
CA ARG A 232 23.04 -21.75 25.19
C ARG A 232 23.94 -22.20 26.36
N SER A 233 25.17 -22.63 26.06
CA SER A 233 26.26 -22.66 27.04
C SER A 233 26.94 -21.29 27.06
N MET A 234 26.92 -20.64 28.23
CA MET A 234 27.74 -19.45 28.51
C MET A 234 29.16 -19.90 28.88
N GLU A 235 30.11 -19.74 27.97
CA GLU A 235 31.54 -19.85 28.31
C GLU A 235 32.20 -18.48 28.30
N LYS A 236 32.60 -18.08 29.50
CA LYS A 236 33.34 -16.86 29.84
C LYS A 236 34.73 -16.92 29.18
N LYS A 237 35.04 -15.96 28.32
CA LYS A 237 36.43 -15.66 27.93
C LYS A 237 37.17 -14.99 29.10
N PRO A 238 38.36 -15.44 29.51
CA PRO A 238 39.19 -14.72 30.47
C PRO A 238 39.88 -13.52 29.79
N ARG A 239 39.89 -12.37 30.49
CA ARG A 239 40.73 -11.21 30.19
C ARG A 239 42.20 -11.60 30.39
N GLN A 240 43.05 -11.35 29.40
CA GLN A 240 44.48 -11.15 29.62
C GLN A 240 44.81 -9.68 29.37
N GLN A 241 45.35 -9.09 30.42
CA GLN A 241 45.76 -7.71 30.60
C GLN A 241 47.28 -7.73 30.44
N GLU A 242 47.82 -7.00 29.46
CA GLU A 242 49.27 -6.86 29.28
C GLU A 242 49.62 -5.38 29.56
N GLN A 243 50.09 -5.14 30.79
CA GLN A 243 51.14 -4.17 31.13
C GLN A 243 52.47 -4.88 30.82
N GLU A 244 53.56 -4.27 30.35
CA GLU A 244 54.12 -2.96 30.67
C GLU A 244 55.34 -2.68 29.77
N ALA A 245 55.69 -1.38 29.65
CA ALA A 245 57.03 -0.79 29.54
C ALA A 245 57.95 -1.09 28.33
N ARG A 246 58.13 -0.08 27.47
CA ARG A 246 59.28 0.87 27.54
C ARG A 246 59.12 2.04 26.57
#